data_AF-A0A1V4DR68-F1
#
_entry.id   AF-A0A1V4DR68-F1
#
_cell.length_a   1.000
_cell.length_b   1.000
_cell.length_c   1.000
_cell.angle_alpha   90.00
_cell.angle_beta   90.00
_cell.angle_gamma   90.00
#
_symmetry.space_group_name_H-M   'P 1'
#
loop_
_entity.id
_entity.type
_entity.pdbx_description
1 polymer ?
#
loop_
_entity_poly.entity_id
_entity_poly.type
_entity_poly.pdbx_seq_one_letter_code
_entity_poly.pdbx_strand_id
1 'polypeptide(L)' 'MIVDNNGRAIKASELNDTLVGEPFSYENEAGIEMHGRIAFIEKRSEVVKVTLDGVVVNGSSVVLSFAPSDELWFTPMG' A
#
# COMPACT_ATOMS: atom_id res chain seq x y z
N MET A 1 -21.27 2.61 6.16
CA MET A 1 -19.95 3.16 6.48
C MET A 1 -19.55 2.58 7.82
N ILE A 2 -18.88 1.42 7.80
CA ILE A 2 -18.23 0.91 9.00
C ILE A 2 -16.87 1.58 8.99
N VAL A 3 -16.71 2.61 9.82
CA VAL A 3 -15.41 3.23 10.07
C VAL A 3 -14.69 2.24 10.98
N ASP A 4 -13.75 1.46 10.42
CA ASP A 4 -12.79 0.73 11.25
C ASP A 4 -11.91 1.78 11.95
N ASN A 5 -12.33 2.17 13.16
CA ASN A 5 -11.81 3.30 13.95
C ASN A 5 -10.34 3.15 14.40
N ASN A 6 -9.62 2.13 13.92
CA ASN A 6 -8.23 1.87 14.33
C ASN A 6 -7.24 1.96 13.15
N GLY A 7 -7.69 2.05 11.90
CA GLY A 7 -6.80 2.17 10.75
C GLY A 7 -6.05 3.51 10.74
N ARG A 8 -4.74 3.49 10.51
CA ARG A 8 -3.94 4.70 10.27
C ARG A 8 -3.77 4.89 8.76
N ALA A 9 -4.29 6.00 8.24
CA ALA A 9 -3.94 6.48 6.91
C ALA A 9 -2.49 6.98 6.92
N ILE A 10 -1.68 6.50 5.97
CA ILE A 10 -0.29 6.90 5.75
C ILE A 10 -0.17 7.32 4.29
N LYS A 11 0.42 8.49 4.02
CA LYS A 11 0.67 8.90 2.64
C LYS A 11 1.76 8.03 2.02
N ALA A 12 1.67 7.76 0.73
CA ALA A 12 2.67 6.97 0.02
C ALA A 12 4.10 7.52 0.22
N SER A 13 4.24 8.85 0.26
CA SER A 13 5.53 9.53 0.54
C SER A 13 6.14 9.21 1.92
N GLU A 14 5.31 8.86 2.90
CA GLU A 14 5.68 8.57 4.28
C GLU A 14 6.02 7.09 4.50
N LEU A 15 5.79 6.24 3.50
CA LEU A 15 6.18 4.84 3.53
C LEU A 15 7.68 4.70 3.78
N ASN A 16 8.02 3.72 4.59
CA ASN A 16 9.40 3.42 4.98
C ASN A 16 9.52 1.93 5.35
N ASP A 17 10.75 1.49 5.60
CA ASP A 17 11.08 0.08 5.76
C ASP A 17 10.37 -0.60 6.95
N THR A 18 9.88 0.16 7.94
CA THR A 18 9.12 -0.44 9.06
C THR A 18 7.73 -0.93 8.67
N LEU A 19 7.25 -0.57 7.47
CA LEU A 19 5.95 -1.01 6.93
C LEU A 19 6.10 -2.17 5.95
N VAL A 20 7.32 -2.62 5.66
CA VAL A 20 7.56 -3.82 4.86
C VAL A 20 7.08 -5.04 5.66
N GLY A 21 6.27 -5.88 5.03
CA GLY A 21 5.60 -7.03 5.66
C GLY A 21 4.24 -6.70 6.28
N GLU A 22 3.90 -5.42 6.44
CA GLU A 22 2.62 -5.02 7.01
C GLU A 22 1.49 -5.13 5.97
N PRO A 23 0.29 -5.58 6.39
CA PRO A 23 -0.90 -5.54 5.57
C PRO A 23 -1.41 -4.10 5.44
N PHE A 24 -1.95 -3.77 4.28
CA PHE A 24 -2.59 -2.48 4.03
C PHE A 24 -3.79 -2.63 3.09
N SER A 25 -4.65 -1.62 3.06
CA SER A 25 -5.62 -1.41 1.99
C SER A 25 -5.44 -0.06 1.31
N TYR A 26 -5.92 0.02 0.07
CA TYR A 26 -5.96 1.26 -0.71
C TYR A 26 -7.15 1.22 -1.66
N GLU A 27 -7.64 2.38 -2.07
CA GLU A 27 -8.63 2.49 -3.12
C GLU A 27 -7.93 2.68 -4.46
N ASN A 28 -8.25 1.87 -5.47
CA ASN A 28 -7.69 2.04 -6.81
C ASN A 28 -8.44 3.15 -7.59
N GLU A 29 -7.97 3.48 -8.80
CA GLU A 29 -8.59 4.52 -9.64
C GLU A 29 -10.07 4.26 -10.01
N ALA A 30 -10.55 3.01 -9.86
CA ALA A 30 -11.94 2.62 -10.11
C ALA A 30 -12.82 2.72 -8.85
N GLY A 31 -12.30 3.20 -7.72
CA GLY A 31 -13.03 3.27 -6.45
C GLY A 31 -13.17 1.92 -5.74
N ILE A 32 -12.35 0.93 -6.11
CA ILE A 32 -12.40 -0.41 -5.53
C ILE A 32 -11.33 -0.52 -4.46
N GLU A 33 -11.73 -0.92 -3.25
CA GLU A 33 -10.82 -1.25 -2.16
C GLU A 33 -10.04 -2.53 -2.49
N MET A 34 -8.73 -2.44 -2.36
CA MET A 34 -7.77 -3.51 -2.61
C MET A 34 -6.94 -3.72 -1.36
N HIS A 35 -6.59 -4.98 -1.06
CA HIS A 35 -5.76 -5.34 0.07
C HIS A 35 -4.45 -5.97 -0.40
N GLY A 36 -3.37 -5.67 0.30
CA GLY A 36 -2.04 -6.20 -0.02
C GLY A 36 -1.12 -6.26 1.19
N ARG A 37 0.09 -6.76 0.95
CA ARG A 37 1.20 -6.74 1.89
C ARG A 37 2.43 -6.22 1.17
N ILE A 38 3.21 -5.37 1.83
CA ILE A 38 4.36 -4.71 1.21
C ILE A 38 5.57 -5.67 1.22
N ALA A 39 6.13 -5.99 0.06
CA ALA A 39 7.43 -6.68 -0.03
C ALA A 39 8.61 -5.70 -0.13
N PHE A 40 8.42 -4.59 -0.83
CA PHE A 40 9.47 -3.61 -1.10
C PHE A 40 8.89 -2.23 -1.44
N ILE A 41 9.60 -1.18 -1.04
CA ILE A 41 9.23 0.23 -1.27
C ILE A 41 10.36 0.93 -2.03
N GLU A 42 10.03 1.57 -3.16
CA GLU A 42 10.92 2.45 -3.91
C GLU A 42 10.31 3.85 -3.98
N LYS A 43 10.97 4.85 -3.38
CA LYS A 43 10.51 6.23 -3.42
C LYS A 43 11.25 7.03 -4.48
N ARG A 44 10.50 7.66 -5.38
CA ARG A 44 10.97 8.65 -6.36
C ARG A 44 10.27 9.99 -6.09
N SER A 45 10.74 11.07 -6.70
CA SER A 45 10.20 12.43 -6.46
C SER A 45 8.70 12.58 -6.76
N GLU A 46 8.20 11.84 -7.75
CA GLU A 46 6.81 11.97 -8.24
C GLU A 46 5.97 10.71 -8.10
N VAL A 47 6.58 9.60 -7.68
CA VAL A 47 5.92 8.30 -7.58
C VAL A 47 6.55 7.46 -6.49
N VAL A 48 5.72 6.73 -5.77
CA VAL A 48 6.16 5.68 -4.85
C VAL A 48 5.73 4.35 -5.42
N LYS A 49 6.70 3.45 -5.63
CA LYS A 49 6.43 2.10 -6.11
C LYS A 49 6.44 1.13 -4.94
N VAL A 50 5.43 0.28 -4.89
CA VAL A 50 5.26 -0.75 -3.87
C VAL A 50 5.18 -2.10 -4.55
N THR A 51 6.13 -2.99 -4.26
CA THR A 51 6.02 -4.39 -4.70
C THR A 51 5.17 -5.15 -3.70
N LEU A 52 4.18 -5.89 -4.19
CA LEU A 52 3.30 -6.71 -3.35
C LEU A 52 3.95 -8.06 -3.02
N ASP A 53 3.86 -8.44 -1.75
CA ASP A 53 4.26 -9.76 -1.28
C ASP A 53 3.24 -10.82 -1.69
N GLY A 54 3.73 -11.97 -2.18
CA GLY A 54 2.92 -13.12 -2.55
C GLY A 54 2.00 -12.97 -3.77
N VAL A 55 1.94 -11.79 -4.41
CA VAL A 55 1.09 -11.56 -5.59
C VAL A 55 1.91 -11.65 -6.87
N VAL A 56 1.71 -12.74 -7.62
CA VAL A 56 2.37 -13.01 -8.91
C VAL A 56 1.33 -13.08 -10.02
N VAL A 57 1.50 -12.26 -11.07
CA VAL A 57 0.65 -12.27 -12.27
C VAL A 57 1.54 -12.51 -13.47
N ASN A 58 1.20 -13.53 -14.27
CA ASN A 58 1.99 -13.93 -15.45
C ASN A 58 3.49 -14.15 -15.16
N GLY A 59 3.80 -14.74 -14.00
CA GLY A 59 5.18 -15.03 -13.57
C GLY A 59 5.99 -13.82 -13.08
N SER A 60 5.37 -12.65 -12.95
CA SER A 60 6.02 -11.43 -12.44
C SER A 60 5.36 -10.95 -11.14
N SER A 61 6.17 -10.44 -10.21
CA SER A 61 5.67 -9.76 -9.01
C SER A 61 4.86 -8.52 -9.40
N VAL A 62 3.78 -8.27 -8.69
CA VAL A 62 2.95 -7.07 -8.91
C VAL A 62 3.61 -5.86 -8.25
N VAL A 63 3.72 -4.76 -9.01
CA VAL A 63 4.21 -3.47 -8.53
C VAL A 63 3.11 -2.44 -8.69
N LEU A 64 2.71 -1.83 -7.59
CA LEU A 64 1.79 -0.70 -7.54
C LEU A 64 2.56 0.60 -7.67
N SER A 65 1.95 1.61 -8.27
CA SER A 65 2.50 2.97 -8.37
C SER A 65 1.50 3.94 -7.76
N PHE A 66 1.97 4.71 -6.79
CA PHE A 66 1.17 5.68 -6.04
C PHE A 66 1.74 7.08 -6.26
N ALA A 67 0.86 8.09 -6.34
CA ALA A 67 1.27 9.47 -6.16
C ALA A 67 1.73 9.67 -4.70
N PRO A 68 2.71 10.55 -4.42
CA PRO A 68 3.18 10.83 -3.06
C PRO A 68 2.09 11.22 -2.06
N SER A 69 0.96 11.73 -2.55
CA SER A 69 -0.22 12.14 -1.77
C SER A 69 -1.25 11.02 -1.52
N ASP A 70 -1.17 9.89 -2.22
CA ASP A 70 -2.14 8.81 -2.06
C ASP A 70 -2.08 8.23 -0.66
N GLU A 71 -3.24 7.87 -0.12
CA GLU A 71 -3.36 7.33 1.24
C GLU A 71 -3.49 5.81 1.20
N LEU A 72 -2.64 5.15 2.00
CA LEU A 72 -2.68 3.72 2.26
C LEU A 72 -3.11 3.52 3.71
N TRP A 73 -4.04 2.60 3.93
CA TRP A 73 -4.63 2.34 5.23
C TRP A 73 -4.00 1.11 5.86
N PHE A 74 -3.38 1.30 7.03
CA PHE A 74 -2.76 0.22 7.79
C PHE A 74 -3.56 -0.04 9.05
N THR A 75 -4.01 -1.28 9.22
CA THR A 75 -4.67 -1.71 10.46
C THR A 75 -3.59 -2.08 11.48
N PRO A 76 -3.59 -1.52 12.69
CA PRO A 76 -2.67 -1.92 13.74
C PRO A 76 -2.87 -3.43 14.01
N MET A 77 -1.78 -4.20 13.94
CA MET A 77 -1.82 -5.56 14.49
C MET A 77 -2.02 -5.44 16.00
N GLY A 78 -3.12 -6.01 16.50
CA GLY A 78 -3.40 -6.13 17.94
C GLY A 78 -2.48 -7.13 18.62
#